data_AF-A0A061B285-F1
#
_entry.id   AF-A0A061B285-F1
#
_cell.length_a   1.000
_cell.length_b   1.000
_cell.length_c   1.000
_cell.angle_alpha   90.00
_cell.angle_beta   90.00
_cell.angle_gamma   90.00
#
_symmetry.space_group_name_H-M   'P 1'
#
loop_
_entity.id
_entity.type
_entity.pdbx_description
1 polymer ?
#
loop_
_entity_poly.entity_id
_entity_poly.type
_entity_poly.pdbx_seq_one_letter_code
_entity_poly.pdbx_strand_id
1 'polypeptide(L)'
;MSRFWCKSCEIFIDDNKIARKQHELSEKHKASIQRAINELHRTNRENERARIEAEKEAGTYKRHSQKKKEQSTFEEETAPTNASKEPIVGEWEEVAPKPVLRQLGSPLSVPNEDLHTIPQHELKLPASQMDNKNWNLGEDKKIEDEVLSDEEGTQTKPTVFKKRKVKS
;
A
#
# COMPACT_ATOMS: atom_id res chain seq x y z
N MET A 1 2.43 34.26 18.85
CA MET A 1 1.76 32.98 19.19
C MET A 1 1.97 32.03 18.02
N SER A 2 2.47 30.82 18.26
CA SER A 2 2.63 29.82 17.21
C SER A 2 1.36 28.96 17.10
N ARG A 3 1.06 28.51 15.88
CA ARG A 3 -0.13 27.73 15.55
C ARG A 3 0.28 26.44 14.84
N PHE A 4 -0.33 25.34 15.26
CA PHE A 4 -0.19 24.00 14.68
C PHE A 4 -1.17 23.81 13.54
N TRP A 5 -0.71 23.28 12.40
CA TRP A 5 -1.61 22.79 11.35
C TRP A 5 -1.88 21.30 11.53
N CYS A 6 -3.15 20.92 11.73
CA CYS A 6 -3.54 19.52 11.76
C CYS A 6 -3.86 19.03 10.35
N LYS A 7 -3.11 18.02 9.87
CA LYS A 7 -3.28 17.44 8.53
C LYS A 7 -4.63 16.76 8.33
N SER A 8 -5.11 16.00 9.32
CA SER A 8 -6.34 15.22 9.19
C SER A 8 -7.61 16.09 9.28
N CYS A 9 -7.54 17.25 9.91
CA CYS A 9 -8.68 18.14 10.07
C CYS A 9 -8.60 19.42 9.23
N GLU A 10 -7.44 19.70 8.63
CA GLU A 10 -7.19 20.90 7.82
C GLU A 10 -7.52 22.21 8.56
N ILE A 11 -7.19 22.26 9.86
CA ILE A 11 -7.39 23.44 10.70
C ILE A 11 -6.13 23.82 11.47
N PHE A 12 -6.01 25.12 11.74
CA PHE A 12 -4.97 25.66 12.61
C PHE A 12 -5.43 25.67 14.07
N ILE A 13 -4.72 24.95 14.93
CA ILE A 13 -4.91 24.91 16.39
C ILE A 13 -3.77 25.70 17.04
N ASP A 14 -3.97 26.24 18.23
CA ASP A 14 -2.89 26.88 18.97
C ASP A 14 -1.83 25.84 19.39
N ASP A 15 -0.53 26.17 19.30
CA ASP A 15 0.59 25.26 19.62
C ASP A 15 0.74 24.94 21.13
N ASN A 16 -0.32 25.08 21.92
CA ASN A 16 -0.31 24.61 23.30
C ASN A 16 -0.38 23.08 23.32
N LYS A 17 0.53 22.44 24.07
CA LYS A 17 0.57 20.99 24.27
C LYS A 17 -0.79 20.42 24.71
N ILE A 18 -1.53 21.16 25.54
CA ILE A 18 -2.85 20.73 26.02
C ILE A 18 -3.88 20.82 24.88
N ALA A 19 -3.92 21.94 24.15
CA ALA A 19 -4.85 22.14 23.04
C ALA A 19 -4.62 21.11 21.92
N ARG A 20 -3.36 20.79 21.61
CA ARG A 20 -3.02 19.75 20.63
C ARG A 20 -3.51 18.36 21.06
N LYS A 21 -3.23 17.96 22.31
CA LYS A 21 -3.72 16.67 22.85
C LYS A 21 -5.25 16.60 22.85
N GLN A 22 -5.93 17.66 23.28
CA GLN A 22 -7.39 17.71 23.27
C GLN A 22 -7.95 17.62 21.84
N HIS A 23 -7.28 18.27 20.87
CA HIS A 23 -7.64 18.16 19.46
C HIS A 23 -7.48 16.73 18.93
N GLU A 24 -6.36 16.07 19.21
CA GLU A 24 -6.10 14.68 18.79
C GLU A 24 -7.08 13.68 19.43
N LEU A 25 -7.48 13.93 20.67
CA LEU A 25 -8.45 13.09 21.38
C LEU A 25 -9.90 13.31 20.94
N SER A 26 -10.18 14.42 20.25
CA SER A 26 -11.52 14.78 19.79
C SER A 26 -12.08 13.74 18.82
N GLU A 27 -13.37 13.44 18.95
CA GLU A 27 -14.07 12.51 18.07
C GLU A 27 -14.04 12.96 16.61
N LYS A 28 -14.05 14.27 16.35
CA LYS A 28 -13.95 14.81 14.99
C LYS A 28 -12.63 14.45 14.32
N HIS A 29 -11.53 14.56 15.06
CA HIS A 29 -10.20 14.20 14.56
C HIS A 29 -10.09 12.70 14.28
N LYS A 30 -10.51 11.88 15.26
CA LYS A 30 -10.54 10.42 15.13
C LYS A 30 -11.42 9.95 13.96
N ALA A 31 -12.61 10.54 13.79
CA ALA A 31 -13.51 10.23 12.69
C ALA A 31 -12.89 10.61 11.33
N SER A 32 -12.18 11.73 11.24
CA SER A 32 -11.48 12.12 10.01
C SER A 32 -10.37 11.13 9.64
N ILE A 33 -9.58 10.68 10.63
CA ILE A 33 -8.56 9.64 10.43
C ILE A 33 -9.19 8.34 9.93
N GLN A 34 -10.28 7.89 10.56
CA GLN A 34 -10.98 6.67 10.14
C GLN A 34 -11.52 6.77 8.72
N ARG A 35 -12.06 7.94 8.33
CA ARG A 35 -12.48 8.19 6.94
C ARG A 35 -11.32 8.10 5.97
N ALA A 36 -10.17 8.71 6.30
CA ALA A 36 -8.98 8.63 5.45
C ALA A 36 -8.49 7.18 5.25
N ILE A 37 -8.51 6.36 6.31
CA ILE A 37 -8.16 4.93 6.22
C ILE A 37 -9.16 4.17 5.34
N ASN A 38 -10.46 4.39 5.55
CA ASN A 38 -11.50 3.72 4.78
C ASN A 38 -11.47 4.12 3.30
N GLU A 39 -11.21 5.40 3.02
CA GLU A 39 -11.04 5.90 1.66
C GLU A 39 -9.81 5.29 0.98
N LEU A 40 -8.70 5.14 1.70
CA LEU A 40 -7.52 4.44 1.18
C LEU A 40 -7.83 2.97 0.81
N HIS A 41 -8.60 2.27 1.64
CA HIS A 41 -9.02 0.90 1.31
C HIS A 41 -9.97 0.85 0.12
N ARG A 42 -10.89 1.82 0.02
CA ARG A 42 -11.83 1.92 -1.09
C ARG A 42 -11.10 2.20 -2.41
N THR A 43 -10.29 3.25 -2.44
CA THR A 43 -9.49 3.64 -3.61
C THR A 43 -8.55 2.52 -4.04
N ASN A 44 -7.91 1.79 -3.11
CA ASN A 44 -7.08 0.64 -3.47
C ASN A 44 -7.90 -0.47 -4.16
N ARG A 45 -9.08 -0.82 -3.65
CA ARG A 45 -9.96 -1.81 -4.31
C ARG A 45 -10.45 -1.34 -5.67
N GLU A 46 -10.79 -0.06 -5.81
CA GLU A 46 -11.21 0.53 -7.09
C GLU A 46 -10.04 0.54 -8.10
N ASN A 47 -8.84 0.91 -7.66
CA ASN A 47 -7.62 0.88 -8.47
C ASN A 47 -7.27 -0.53 -8.92
N GLU A 48 -7.40 -1.54 -8.05
CA GLU A 48 -7.13 -2.93 -8.43
C GLU A 48 -8.15 -3.43 -9.47
N ARG A 49 -9.43 -3.10 -9.31
CA ARG A 49 -10.45 -3.40 -10.33
C ARG A 49 -10.17 -2.70 -11.65
N ALA A 50 -9.82 -1.42 -11.61
CA ALA A 50 -9.47 -0.64 -12.79
C ALA A 50 -8.22 -1.20 -13.48
N ARG A 51 -7.23 -1.66 -12.72
CA ARG A 51 -6.02 -2.31 -13.24
C ARG A 51 -6.35 -3.60 -13.98
N ILE A 52 -7.18 -4.46 -13.38
CA ILE A 52 -7.60 -5.72 -14.01
C ILE A 52 -8.38 -5.45 -15.31
N GLU A 53 -9.26 -4.45 -15.30
CA GLU A 53 -10.03 -4.09 -16.50
C GLU A 53 -9.14 -3.51 -17.60
N ALA A 54 -8.21 -2.61 -17.24
CA ALA A 54 -7.23 -2.08 -18.17
C ALA A 54 -6.32 -3.17 -18.75
N GLU A 55 -5.93 -4.17 -17.96
CA GLU A 55 -5.14 -5.30 -18.45
C GLU A 55 -5.92 -6.17 -19.44
N LYS A 56 -7.21 -6.42 -19.17
CA LYS A 56 -8.08 -7.14 -20.11
C LYS A 56 -8.25 -6.38 -21.42
N GLU A 57 -8.53 -5.08 -21.35
CA GLU A 57 -8.70 -4.23 -22.53
C GLU A 57 -7.39 -4.11 -23.33
N ALA A 58 -6.26 -3.97 -22.64
CA ALA A 58 -4.95 -4.01 -23.30
C ALA A 58 -4.71 -5.36 -23.99
N GLY A 59 -5.15 -6.47 -23.38
CA GLY A 59 -5.10 -7.80 -23.98
C GLY A 59 -5.99 -7.95 -25.22
N THR A 60 -7.23 -7.47 -25.18
CA THR A 60 -8.14 -7.49 -26.34
C THR A 60 -7.60 -6.60 -27.46
N TYR A 61 -7.12 -5.40 -27.14
CA TYR A 61 -6.49 -4.49 -28.09
C TYR A 61 -5.27 -5.14 -28.77
N LYS A 62 -4.38 -5.77 -28.00
CA LYS A 62 -3.22 -6.50 -28.55
C LYS A 62 -3.66 -7.61 -29.51
N ARG A 63 -4.69 -8.39 -29.17
CA ARG A 63 -5.22 -9.44 -30.06
C ARG A 63 -5.84 -8.87 -31.34
N HIS A 64 -6.64 -7.80 -31.24
CA HIS A 64 -7.21 -7.12 -32.40
C HIS A 64 -6.11 -6.52 -33.30
N SER A 65 -5.06 -5.96 -32.71
CA SER A 65 -3.90 -5.45 -33.43
C SER A 65 -3.15 -6.56 -34.17
N GLN A 66 -2.97 -7.73 -33.57
CA GLN A 66 -2.33 -8.88 -34.23
C GLN A 66 -3.16 -9.39 -35.40
N LYS A 67 -4.47 -9.57 -35.22
CA LYS A 67 -5.38 -9.97 -36.32
C LYS A 67 -5.36 -8.99 -37.49
N LYS A 68 -5.31 -7.69 -37.21
CA LYS A 68 -5.19 -6.66 -38.26
C LYS A 68 -3.87 -6.79 -39.05
N LYS A 69 -2.77 -7.13 -38.36
CA LYS A 69 -1.47 -7.39 -39.01
C LYS A 69 -1.53 -8.63 -39.91
N GLU A 70 -2.17 -9.70 -39.45
CA GLU A 70 -2.35 -10.94 -40.21
C GLU A 70 -3.24 -10.75 -41.45
N GLN A 71 -4.31 -9.96 -41.34
CA GLN A 71 -5.16 -9.60 -42.48
C GLN A 71 -4.41 -8.74 -43.51
N SER A 72 -3.59 -7.77 -43.07
CA SER A 72 -2.75 -7.00 -44.00
C SER A 72 -1.69 -7.86 -44.71
N THR A 73 -1.22 -8.95 -44.10
CA THR A 73 -0.28 -9.89 -44.75
C THR A 73 -0.94 -10.93 -45.66
N PHE A 74 -2.26 -11.14 -45.57
CA PHE A 74 -2.97 -12.10 -46.44
C PHE A 74 -3.61 -11.42 -47.68
N GLU A 75 -3.84 -10.11 -47.61
CA GLU A 75 -4.38 -9.33 -48.73
C GLU A 75 -3.28 -8.79 -49.67
N GLU A 76 -2.00 -9.09 -49.41
CA GLU A 76 -0.84 -8.70 -50.22
C GLU A 76 -0.38 -9.82 -51.17
N GLU A 77 -1.30 -10.61 -51.76
CA GLU A 77 -0.99 -11.53 -52.88
C GLU A 77 -1.95 -11.45 -54.08
N THR A 78 -2.72 -10.36 -54.21
CA THR A 78 -3.35 -10.00 -55.50
C THR A 78 -3.05 -8.53 -55.88
N ALA A 79 -2.00 -8.37 -56.67
CA ALA A 79 -1.43 -7.20 -57.38
C ALA A 79 -2.46 -6.18 -57.98
N PRO A 80 -2.13 -4.90 -58.31
CA PRO A 80 -0.92 -4.47 -59.03
C PRO A 80 -0.20 -3.20 -58.54
N THR A 81 1.01 -3.05 -59.08
CA THR A 81 1.90 -1.90 -59.04
C THR A 81 1.21 -0.61 -59.50
N ASN A 82 0.99 0.34 -58.59
CA ASN A 82 0.85 1.74 -58.98
C ASN A 82 1.77 2.61 -58.11
N ALA A 83 2.81 3.10 -58.77
CA ALA A 83 3.78 4.01 -58.22
C ALA A 83 3.13 5.37 -57.94
N SER A 84 2.86 5.66 -56.67
CA SER A 84 2.65 7.00 -56.17
C SER A 84 3.54 7.19 -54.94
N LYS A 85 4.57 8.02 -55.09
CA LYS A 85 5.44 8.46 -54.00
C LYS A 85 4.66 9.46 -53.16
N GLU A 86 4.39 9.12 -51.91
CA GLU A 86 4.09 10.11 -50.87
C GLU A 86 5.31 10.31 -49.97
N PRO A 87 5.58 11.54 -49.51
CA PRO A 87 6.79 11.87 -48.77
C PRO A 87 6.77 11.25 -47.37
N ILE A 88 7.89 10.63 -47.01
CA ILE A 88 8.21 10.12 -45.68
C ILE A 88 8.16 11.30 -44.69
N VAL A 89 7.07 11.39 -43.93
CA VAL A 89 6.94 12.31 -42.81
C VAL A 89 7.66 11.71 -41.61
N GLY A 90 8.81 12.31 -41.29
CA GLY A 90 9.37 12.31 -39.94
C GLY A 90 10.09 11.03 -39.52
N GLU A 91 11.32 10.84 -40.02
CA GLU A 91 12.31 10.02 -39.32
C GLU A 91 12.71 10.77 -38.05
N TRP A 92 12.27 10.25 -36.89
CA TRP A 92 12.64 10.78 -35.59
C TRP A 92 14.04 10.27 -35.25
N GLU A 93 15.00 11.19 -35.22
CA GLU A 93 16.35 10.92 -34.76
C GLU A 93 16.35 10.80 -33.23
N GLU A 94 16.78 9.66 -32.70
CA GLU A 94 16.96 9.47 -31.26
C GLU A 94 18.12 10.33 -30.77
N VAL A 95 17.79 11.47 -30.17
CA VAL A 95 18.77 12.29 -29.44
C VAL A 95 19.18 11.51 -28.19
N ALA A 96 20.37 10.92 -28.21
CA ALA A 96 20.96 10.28 -27.04
C ALA A 96 20.97 11.27 -25.86
N PRO A 97 20.47 10.87 -24.66
CA PRO A 97 20.54 11.73 -23.49
C PRO A 97 22.02 11.93 -23.14
N LYS A 98 22.49 13.18 -23.25
CA LYS A 98 23.82 13.57 -22.77
C LYS A 98 23.96 13.14 -21.31
N PRO A 99 25.00 12.41 -20.92
CA PRO A 99 25.21 12.08 -19.51
C PRO A 99 25.53 13.38 -18.78
N VAL A 100 24.54 13.91 -18.06
CA VAL A 100 24.78 14.93 -17.04
C VAL A 100 25.51 14.21 -15.92
N LEU A 101 26.84 14.29 -15.97
CA LEU A 101 27.73 13.82 -14.92
C LEU A 101 27.47 14.70 -13.70
N ARG A 102 26.51 14.29 -12.87
CA ARG A 102 26.22 14.90 -11.58
C ARG A 102 27.47 14.68 -10.74
N GLN A 103 28.29 15.73 -10.60
CA GLN A 103 29.42 15.73 -9.68
C GLN A 103 28.89 15.41 -8.29
N LEU A 104 29.07 14.17 -7.86
CA LEU A 104 28.88 13.75 -6.48
C LEU A 104 29.92 14.52 -5.68
N GLY A 105 29.43 15.44 -4.84
CA GLY A 105 30.27 16.18 -3.90
C GLY A 105 31.10 15.20 -3.08
N SER A 106 32.39 15.48 -3.00
CA SER A 106 33.34 14.76 -2.16
C SER A 106 32.88 14.74 -0.70
N PRO A 107 33.02 13.61 0.02
CA PRO A 107 32.74 13.58 1.45
C PRO A 107 33.78 14.41 2.19
N LEU A 108 33.31 15.42 2.93
CA LEU A 108 34.11 16.11 3.93
C LEU A 108 34.62 15.09 4.96
N SER A 109 35.93 14.89 4.96
CA SER A 109 36.68 14.29 6.05
C SER A 109 36.51 15.16 7.29
N VAL A 110 35.88 14.62 8.33
CA VAL A 110 35.96 15.16 9.69
C VAL A 110 37.02 14.34 10.42
N PRO A 111 38.01 14.97 11.10
CA PRO A 111 39.03 14.24 11.84
C PRO A 111 38.44 13.57 13.09
N ASN A 112 39.01 12.41 13.42
CA ASN A 112 38.87 11.67 14.67
C ASN A 112 39.59 12.40 15.83
N GLU A 113 39.59 11.78 17.01
CA GLU A 113 40.05 12.23 18.35
C GLU A 113 38.90 12.92 19.14
N ASP A 114 38.43 12.48 20.32
CA ASP A 114 38.98 11.57 21.33
C ASP A 114 37.89 10.99 22.24
N LEU A 115 38.22 9.80 22.78
CA LEU A 115 37.52 9.06 23.82
C LEU A 115 37.06 9.92 25.01
N HIS A 116 35.80 9.75 25.42
CA HIS A 116 35.48 9.64 26.83
C HIS A 116 34.66 8.37 27.07
N THR A 117 35.29 7.46 27.81
CA THR A 117 34.79 6.20 28.34
C THR A 117 33.43 6.38 29.04
N ILE A 118 32.38 5.78 28.47
CA ILE A 118 31.08 5.64 29.14
C ILE A 118 31.04 4.23 29.75
N PRO A 119 30.75 4.08 31.07
CA PRO A 119 30.67 2.77 31.71
C PRO A 119 29.58 1.91 31.07
N GLN A 120 29.90 0.65 30.77
CA GLN A 120 28.90 -0.35 30.37
C GLN A 120 28.02 -0.69 31.57
N HIS A 121 26.90 0.03 31.72
CA HIS A 121 25.80 -0.44 32.52
C HIS A 121 24.95 -1.35 31.63
N GLU A 122 24.90 -2.64 31.94
CA GLU A 122 24.03 -3.61 31.28
C GLU A 122 22.57 -3.13 31.33
N LEU A 123 22.09 -2.58 30.22
CA LEU A 123 20.68 -2.29 30.02
C LEU A 123 20.00 -3.62 29.76
N LYS A 124 19.37 -4.17 30.81
CA LYS A 124 18.35 -5.21 30.67
C LYS A 124 17.36 -4.74 29.60
N LEU A 125 17.22 -5.55 28.55
CA LEU A 125 16.36 -5.26 27.41
C LEU A 125 14.94 -4.91 27.90
N PRO A 126 14.29 -3.87 27.33
CA PRO A 126 12.93 -3.54 27.69
C PRO A 126 11.98 -4.66 27.24
N ALA A 127 10.93 -4.91 28.03
CA ALA A 127 9.93 -5.95 27.81
C ALA A 127 9.23 -5.92 26.44
N SER A 128 9.41 -4.87 25.63
CA SER A 128 8.89 -4.79 24.27
C SER A 128 9.70 -5.58 23.22
N GLN A 129 10.79 -6.24 23.61
CA GLN A 129 11.70 -6.94 22.68
C GLN A 129 11.58 -8.48 22.70
N MET A 130 10.58 -9.03 23.39
CA MET A 130 10.39 -10.50 23.48
C MET A 130 9.35 -11.09 22.50
N ASP A 131 8.47 -10.32 21.85
CA ASP A 131 7.27 -10.92 21.22
C ASP A 131 7.22 -10.93 19.69
N ASN A 132 8.35 -10.79 18.99
CA ASN A 132 8.34 -10.69 17.52
C ASN A 132 9.04 -11.85 16.80
N LYS A 133 9.08 -13.05 17.39
CA LYS A 133 9.76 -14.22 16.79
C LYS A 133 8.88 -15.38 16.36
N ASN A 134 7.55 -15.30 16.46
CA ASN A 134 6.69 -16.46 16.17
C ASN A 134 5.57 -16.24 15.14
N TRP A 135 5.69 -15.22 14.28
CA TRP A 135 4.80 -15.10 13.12
C TRP A 135 5.41 -15.82 11.91
N ASN A 136 5.55 -17.15 12.01
CA ASN A 136 5.76 -18.00 10.84
C ASN A 136 4.40 -18.26 10.18
N LEU A 137 4.09 -17.46 9.15
CA LEU A 137 2.87 -17.54 8.33
C LEU A 137 2.81 -18.77 7.40
N GLY A 138 3.65 -19.79 7.62
CA GLY A 138 3.82 -20.95 6.75
C GLY A 138 3.42 -22.30 7.35
N GLU A 139 2.97 -22.34 8.61
CA GLU A 139 2.56 -23.59 9.25
C GLU A 139 1.13 -23.47 9.78
N ASP A 140 0.23 -24.27 9.21
CA ASP A 140 -1.12 -24.47 9.73
C ASP A 140 -1.04 -25.15 11.10
N LYS A 141 -0.94 -24.34 12.17
CA LYS A 141 -1.07 -24.84 13.54
C LYS A 141 -2.53 -25.24 13.74
N LYS A 142 -2.79 -26.54 13.71
CA LYS A 142 -3.98 -27.13 14.33
C LYS A 142 -4.00 -26.68 15.79
N ILE A 143 -5.00 -25.89 16.14
CA ILE A 143 -5.30 -25.56 17.53
C ILE A 143 -5.90 -26.83 18.12
N GLU A 144 -5.11 -27.56 18.90
CA GLU A 144 -5.60 -28.63 19.75
C GLU A 144 -6.14 -27.99 21.04
N ASP A 145 -7.45 -28.10 21.24
CA ASP A 145 -8.14 -27.71 22.47
C ASP A 145 -7.74 -28.68 23.59
N GLU A 146 -6.60 -28.41 24.21
CA GLU A 146 -6.22 -29.01 25.49
C GLU A 146 -7.14 -28.42 26.58
N VAL A 147 -8.19 -29.18 26.88
CA VAL A 147 -9.12 -28.98 27.99
C VAL A 147 -8.33 -29.08 29.29
N LEU A 148 -7.91 -27.93 29.82
CA LEU A 148 -7.38 -27.82 31.17
C LEU A 148 -8.52 -28.12 32.15
N SER A 149 -8.45 -29.30 32.76
CA SER A 149 -9.31 -29.72 33.86
C SER A 149 -8.74 -29.13 35.14
N ASP A 150 -9.35 -28.08 35.67
CA ASP A 150 -9.24 -27.73 37.09
C ASP A 150 -10.61 -27.22 37.57
N GLU A 151 -11.03 -27.78 38.68
CA GLU A 151 -12.36 -27.66 39.27
C GLU A 151 -12.61 -26.25 39.81
N GLU A 152 -13.77 -25.66 39.51
CA GLU A 152 -14.66 -24.97 40.46
C GLU A 152 -15.92 -24.51 39.68
N GLY A 153 -17.10 -24.83 40.23
CA GLY A 153 -18.36 -24.82 39.50
C GLY A 153 -18.96 -23.43 39.23
N THR A 154 -19.30 -23.17 37.97
CA THR A 154 -20.47 -22.37 37.60
C THR A 154 -21.17 -22.98 36.38
N GLN A 155 -22.35 -23.56 36.59
CA GLN A 155 -23.21 -24.09 35.52
C GLN A 155 -23.77 -22.93 34.66
N THR A 156 -23.21 -22.68 33.49
CA THR A 156 -23.88 -21.84 32.48
C THR A 156 -24.86 -22.71 31.68
N LYS A 157 -26.15 -22.58 31.98
CA LYS A 157 -27.23 -23.27 31.26
C LYS A 157 -27.33 -22.73 29.82
N PRO A 158 -27.48 -23.57 28.78
CA PRO A 158 -27.67 -23.10 27.42
C PRO A 158 -29.06 -22.46 27.22
N THR A 159 -29.10 -21.25 26.66
CA THR A 159 -30.34 -20.54 26.37
C THR A 159 -31.02 -21.13 25.14
N VAL A 160 -32.16 -21.78 25.32
CA VAL A 160 -32.98 -22.34 24.23
C VAL A 160 -33.75 -21.22 23.52
N PHE A 161 -33.36 -20.88 22.29
CA PHE A 161 -34.10 -19.97 21.44
C PHE A 161 -35.39 -20.63 20.92
N LYS A 162 -36.56 -20.17 21.39
CA LYS A 162 -37.86 -20.58 20.86
C LYS A 162 -38.16 -19.83 19.56
N LYS A 163 -38.10 -20.52 18.42
CA LYS A 163 -38.62 -20.00 17.14
C LYS A 163 -40.15 -20.04 17.15
N ARG A 164 -40.78 -18.88 16.98
CA ARG A 164 -42.24 -18.75 16.83
C ARG A 164 -42.62 -19.18 15.40
N LYS A 165 -43.53 -20.15 15.28
CA LYS A 165 -44.04 -20.64 13.98
C LYS A 165 -45.05 -19.62 13.45
N VAL A 166 -44.81 -19.07 12.27
CA VAL A 166 -45.79 -18.24 11.55
C VAL A 166 -46.80 -19.18 10.91
N LYS A 167 -48.10 -18.93 11.14
CA LYS A 167 -49.19 -19.74 10.61
C LYS A 167 -49.57 -19.19 9.22
N SER A 168 -49.54 -20.08 8.23
CA SER A 168 -50.03 -19.86 6.87
C SER A 168 -51.54 -19.64 6.85
#